data_AF-A0A660DV67-F1
#
_entry.id   AF-A0A660DV67-F1
#
_cell.length_a   1.000
_cell.length_b   1.000
_cell.length_c   1.000
_cell.angle_alpha   90.00
_cell.angle_beta   90.00
_cell.angle_gamma   90.00
#
_symmetry.space_group_name_H-M   'P 1'
#
loop_
_entity.id
_entity.type
_entity.pdbx_description
1 polymer ?
#
loop_
_entity_poly.entity_id
_entity_poly.type
_entity_poly.pdbx_seq_one_letter_code
_entity_poly.pdbx_strand_id
1 'polypeptide(L)' 'METTVNLIIGTSVLLALICFWQAVVSFRHGSQTLMAWIWLIVGLLFVGLAGFFIWVMVPLWTSL' A
#
# COMPACT_ATOMS: atom_id res chain seq x y z
N MET A 1 16.69 8.52 10.85
CA MET A 1 15.23 8.53 11.11
C MET A 1 14.46 8.61 9.80
N GLU A 2 14.72 9.63 8.96
CA GLU A 2 14.09 9.78 7.65
C GLU A 2 14.28 8.59 6.70
N THR A 3 15.47 7.98 6.66
CA THR A 3 15.75 6.82 5.79
C THR A 3 14.90 5.61 6.17
N THR A 4 14.71 5.38 7.48
CA THR A 4 13.86 4.30 8.00
C THR A 4 12.40 4.51 7.61
N VAL A 5 11.89 5.75 7.70
CA VAL A 5 10.50 6.05 7.33
C VAL A 5 10.29 5.96 5.81
N ASN A 6 11.25 6.43 5.01
CA ASN A 6 11.24 6.24 3.57
C ASN A 6 11.19 4.76 3.18
N LEU A 7 11.95 3.91 3.88
CA LEU A 7 11.91 2.45 3.71
C LEU A 7 10.54 1.85 4.05
N ILE A 8 9.90 2.30 5.14
CA ILE A 8 8.55 1.86 5.53
C ILE A 8 7.53 2.25 4.46
N ILE A 9 7.53 3.52 4.02
CA ILE A 9 6.64 4.02 2.97
C ILE A 9 6.83 3.21 1.68
N GLY A 10 8.09 3.05 1.24
CA GLY A 10 8.40 2.29 0.03
C GLY A 10 7.93 0.85 0.11
N THR A 11 8.17 0.18 1.25
CA THR A 11 7.74 -1.21 1.47
C THR A 11 6.22 -1.34 1.50
N SER A 12 5.51 -0.40 2.13
CA SER A 12 4.04 -0.37 2.15
C SER A 12 3.43 -0.16 0.76
N VAL A 13 4.02 0.72 -0.07
CA VAL A 13 3.61 0.92 -1.46
C VAL A 13 3.84 -0.34 -2.30
N LEU A 14 4.98 -1.01 -2.11
CA LEU A 14 5.32 -2.24 -2.82
C LEU A 14 4.36 -3.38 -2.45
N LEU A 15 4.05 -3.52 -1.16
CA LEU A 15 3.04 -4.46 -0.66
C LEU A 15 1.65 -4.14 -1.22
N ALA A 16 1.25 -2.87 -1.28
CA ALA A 16 -0.01 -2.47 -1.88
C ALA A 16 -0.08 -2.87 -3.36
N LEU A 17 0.98 -2.64 -4.15
CA LEU A 17 1.05 -3.05 -5.56
C LEU A 17 0.90 -4.56 -5.75
N ILE A 18 1.60 -5.35 -4.94
CA ILE A 18 1.47 -6.83 -4.96
C ILE A 18 0.03 -7.23 -4.59
N CYS A 19 -0.57 -6.54 -3.62
CA CYS A 19 -1.92 -6.82 -3.15
C CYS A 19 -2.98 -6.54 -4.23
N PHE A 20 -2.85 -5.40 -4.94
CA PHE A 20 -3.67 -5.06 -6.09
C PHE A 20 -3.48 -6.04 -7.25
N TRP A 21 -2.24 -6.45 -7.53
CA TRP A 21 -1.96 -7.43 -8.57
C TRP A 21 -2.64 -8.78 -8.28
N GLN A 22 -2.51 -9.28 -7.05
CA GLN A 22 -3.18 -10.50 -6.60
C GLN A 22 -4.70 -10.39 -6.71
N ALA A 23 -5.29 -9.25 -6.33
CA ALA A 23 -6.71 -9.01 -6.50
C ALA A 23 -7.14 -9.11 -7.98
N VAL A 24 -6.41 -8.47 -8.90
CA VAL A 24 -6.68 -8.52 -10.35
C VAL A 24 -6.58 -9.95 -10.88
N VAL A 25 -5.55 -10.70 -10.48
CA VAL A 25 -5.38 -12.11 -10.87
C VAL A 25 -6.56 -12.96 -10.34
N SER A 26 -6.97 -12.76 -9.08
CA SER A 26 -8.10 -13.47 -8.48
C SER A 26 -9.44 -13.13 -9.15
N PHE A 27 -9.67 -11.89 -9.59
CA PHE A 27 -10.83 -11.53 -10.39
C PHE A 27 -10.82 -12.19 -11.77
N ARG A 28 -9.64 -12.26 -12.41
CA ARG A 28 -9.49 -12.82 -13.77
C ARG A 28 -9.70 -14.33 -13.82
N HIS A 29 -9.29 -15.05 -12.79
CA HIS A 29 -9.44 -16.51 -12.70
C HIS A 29 -10.83 -16.95 -12.20
N GLY A 30 -11.73 -16.03 -11.84
CA GLY A 30 -13.15 -16.30 -11.57
C GLY A 30 -13.46 -17.20 -10.36
N SER A 31 -12.44 -17.78 -9.72
CA SER A 31 -12.62 -18.83 -8.72
C SER A 31 -12.91 -18.28 -7.31
N GLN A 32 -12.56 -17.03 -7.02
CA GLN A 32 -12.57 -16.51 -5.64
C GLN A 32 -12.82 -15.00 -5.56
N THR A 33 -14.00 -14.55 -6.00
CA THR A 33 -14.40 -13.13 -5.94
C THR A 33 -14.32 -12.54 -4.53
N LEU A 34 -14.73 -13.29 -3.50
CA LEU A 34 -14.67 -12.85 -2.10
C LEU A 34 -13.21 -12.60 -1.64
N MET A 35 -12.30 -13.49 -2.03
CA MET A 35 -10.86 -13.34 -1.76
C MET A 35 -10.31 -12.10 -2.48
N ALA A 36 -10.68 -11.90 -3.75
CA ALA A 36 -10.27 -10.74 -4.53
C ALA A 36 -10.69 -9.40 -3.90
N TRP A 37 -11.90 -9.33 -3.33
CA TRP A 37 -12.38 -8.18 -2.57
C TRP A 37 -11.56 -7.93 -1.31
N ILE A 38 -11.20 -8.98 -0.57
CA ILE A 38 -10.35 -8.87 0.63
C ILE A 38 -8.97 -8.32 0.25
N TRP A 39 -8.36 -8.84 -0.81
CA TRP A 39 -7.08 -8.33 -1.34
C TRP A 39 -7.18 -6.86 -1.77
N LEU A 40 -8.29 -6.45 -2.40
CA LEU A 40 -8.50 -5.04 -2.75
C LEU A 40 -8.57 -4.13 -1.52
N ILE A 41 -9.35 -4.51 -0.50
CA ILE A 41 -9.53 -3.71 0.72
C ILE A 41 -8.21 -3.59 1.49
N VAL A 42 -7.47 -4.70 1.61
CA VAL A 42 -6.15 -4.72 2.25
C VAL A 42 -5.16 -3.85 1.49
N GLY A 43 -5.12 -3.96 0.15
CA GLY A 43 -4.28 -3.10 -0.69
C GLY A 43 -4.60 -1.63 -0.51
N LEU A 44 -5.88 -1.26 -0.47
CA LEU A 44 -6.34 0.12 -0.24
C LEU A 44 -5.92 0.64 1.15
N LEU A 45 -6.02 -0.19 2.19
CA LEU A 45 -5.54 0.14 3.54
C LEU A 45 -4.04 0.44 3.56
N PHE A 46 -3.23 -0.35 2.86
CA PHE A 46 -1.79 -0.11 2.76
C PHE A 46 -1.45 1.18 2.00
N VAL A 47 -2.19 1.51 0.94
CA VAL A 47 -2.04 2.80 0.23
C VAL A 47 -2.39 3.96 1.15
N GLY A 48 -3.49 3.87 1.89
CA GLY A 48 -3.88 4.88 2.87
C GLY A 48 -2.84 5.06 3.98
N LEU A 49 -2.27 3.95 4.48
CA LEU A 49 -1.20 3.97 5.47
C LEU A 49 0.06 4.65 4.91
N ALA A 50 0.49 4.30 3.70
CA ALA A 50 1.63 4.92 3.05
C ALA A 50 1.40 6.43 2.83
N GLY A 51 0.21 6.83 2.39
CA GLY A 51 -0.18 8.23 2.23
C GLY A 51 -0.16 9.00 3.56
N PHE A 52 -0.64 8.39 4.65
CA PHE A 52 -0.56 8.98 5.99
C PHE A 52 0.89 9.20 6.44
N PHE A 53 1.75 8.20 6.27
CA PHE A 53 3.17 8.34 6.61
C PHE A 53 3.87 9.41 5.76
N ILE A 54 3.55 9.51 4.47
CA ILE A 54 4.05 10.59 3.61
C ILE A 54 3.60 11.94 4.16
N TRP A 55 2.31 12.11 4.44
CA TRP A 55 1.75 13.37 4.93
C TRP A 55 2.37 13.83 6.26
N VAL A 56 2.59 12.91 7.20
CA VAL A 56 3.28 13.20 8.46
C VAL A 56 4.75 13.56 8.26
N MET A 57 5.41 13.02 7.23
CA MET A 57 6.82 13.28 6.95
C MET A 57 7.07 14.53 6.09
N VAL A 58 6.06 15.03 5.35
CA VAL A 58 6.15 16.29 4.59
C VAL A 58 6.75 17.43 5.42
N PRO A 59 6.23 17.79 6.61
CA PRO A 59 6.80 18.88 7.40
C PRO A 59 8.24 18.61 7.84
N LEU A 60 8.63 17.34 7.99
CA LEU A 60 9.99 16.94 8.36
C LEU A 60 10.97 17.10 7.18
N TRP A 61 10.54 16.78 5.96
CA TRP A 61 11.34 16.97 4.74
C TRP A 61 11.46 18.43 4.32
N THR A 62 10.44 19.24 4.57
CA THR A 62 10.44 20.67 4.19
C THR A 62 11.14 21.58 5.21
N SER A 63 11.50 21.06 6.39
CA SER A 63 12.19 21.80 7.45
C SER A 63 13.69 21.54 7.52
N LEU A 64 14.22 20.70 6.62
CA LEU A 64 15.65 20.50 6.32
C LEU A 64 16.08 21.44 5.19
#